data_AF-A0A356IJG8-F1
#
_entry.id   AF-A0A356IJG8-F1
#
_cell.length_a   1.000
_cell.length_b   1.000
_cell.length_c   1.000
_cell.angle_alpha   90.00
_cell.angle_beta   90.00
_cell.angle_gamma   90.00
#
_symmetry.space_group_name_H-M   'P 1'
#
loop_
_entity.id
_entity.type
_entity.pdbx_description
1 polymer ?
#
loop_
_entity_poly.entity_id
_entity_poly.type
_entity_poly.pdbx_seq_one_letter_code
_entity_poly.pdbx_strand_id
1 'polypeptide(L)'
;YTALPDWAQSIGMVFSLVLLAPSWGGMINGIMTLSGAWEKLRDDPVIRFLIVALSFYGMSTFEGPMMSIKTVNALSHYTDWTIGHVHSGALGWVAMIS
;
A
#
# COMPACT_ATOMS: atom_id res chain seq x y z
N TYR A 1 19.55 -4.45 -6.82
CA TYR A 1 20.45 -4.51 -7.98
C TYR A 1 20.67 -5.96 -8.38
N THR A 2 20.32 -6.32 -9.62
CA THR A 2 20.38 -7.71 -10.12
C THR A 2 21.02 -7.75 -11.52
N ALA A 3 21.17 -8.94 -12.09
CA ALA A 3 21.62 -9.13 -13.48
C ALA A 3 20.60 -8.65 -14.53
N LEU A 4 19.41 -8.18 -14.11
CA LEU A 4 18.41 -7.62 -15.00
C LEU A 4 18.93 -6.33 -15.66
N PRO A 5 18.68 -6.09 -16.95
CA PRO A 5 19.13 -4.86 -17.60
C PRO A 5 18.66 -3.59 -16.88
N ASP A 6 19.54 -2.59 -16.76
CA ASP A 6 19.26 -1.36 -16.01
C ASP A 6 18.07 -0.57 -16.53
N TRP A 7 17.87 -0.56 -17.86
CA TRP A 7 16.72 0.08 -18.48
C TRP A 7 15.41 -0.55 -18.04
N ALA A 8 15.37 -1.88 -17.92
CA ALA A 8 14.19 -2.62 -17.47
C ALA A 8 13.91 -2.34 -15.98
N GLN A 9 14.96 -2.29 -15.14
CA GLN A 9 14.83 -1.91 -13.74
C GLN A 9 14.31 -0.46 -13.58
N SER A 10 14.79 0.47 -14.42
CA SER A 10 14.33 1.87 -14.38
C SER A 10 12.87 2.01 -14.83
N ILE A 11 12.44 1.29 -15.85
CA ILE A 11 11.03 1.26 -16.28
C ILE A 11 10.14 0.76 -15.14
N GLY A 12 10.52 -0.34 -14.50
CA GLY A 12 9.80 -0.89 -13.35
C GLY A 12 9.63 0.15 -12.24
N MET A 13 10.73 0.80 -11.84
CA MET A 13 10.71 1.86 -10.83
C MET A 13 9.77 3.02 -11.21
N VAL A 14 9.84 3.53 -12.45
CA VAL A 14 9.01 4.65 -12.89
C VAL A 14 7.54 4.29 -12.85
N PHE A 15 7.15 3.13 -13.39
CA PHE A 15 5.75 2.70 -13.34
C PHE A 15 5.27 2.41 -11.91
N SER A 16 6.13 1.91 -11.03
CA SER A 16 5.81 1.76 -9.61
C SER A 16 5.55 3.10 -8.92
N LEU A 17 6.30 4.16 -9.25
CA LEU A 17 6.02 5.51 -8.73
C LEU A 17 4.71 6.07 -9.28
N VAL A 18 4.44 5.89 -10.57
CA VAL A 18 3.17 6.30 -11.19
C VAL A 18 1.98 5.57 -10.56
N LEU A 19 2.16 4.30 -10.18
CA LEU A 19 1.12 3.47 -9.55
C LEU A 19 0.60 4.04 -8.23
N LEU A 20 1.39 4.88 -7.54
CA LEU A 20 0.96 5.54 -6.30
C LEU A 20 -0.38 6.28 -6.47
N ALA A 21 -0.50 7.09 -7.53
CA ALA A 21 -1.64 7.95 -7.76
C ALA A 21 -2.98 7.17 -7.93
N PRO A 22 -3.09 6.18 -8.86
CA PRO A 22 -4.31 5.40 -8.99
C PRO A 22 -4.58 4.53 -7.75
N SER A 23 -3.54 4.00 -7.09
CA SER A 23 -3.73 3.23 -5.85
C SER A 23 -4.37 4.07 -4.75
N TRP A 24 -3.83 5.26 -4.47
CA TRP A 24 -4.39 6.18 -3.49
C TRP A 24 -5.76 6.72 -3.91
N GLY A 25 -6.03 6.83 -5.21
CA GLY A 25 -7.38 7.13 -5.71
C GLY A 25 -8.44 6.17 -5.16
N GLY A 26 -8.13 4.87 -5.08
CA GLY A 26 -9.00 3.87 -4.47
C GLY A 26 -9.20 4.09 -2.96
N MET A 27 -8.12 4.36 -2.23
CA MET A 27 -8.18 4.64 -0.78
C MET A 27 -9.03 5.88 -0.49
N ILE A 28 -8.76 6.98 -1.18
CA ILE A 28 -9.46 8.26 -1.00
C ILE A 28 -10.94 8.07 -1.32
N ASN A 29 -11.27 7.36 -2.39
CA ASN A 29 -12.66 7.07 -2.73
C ASN A 29 -13.37 6.29 -1.61
N GLY A 30 -12.75 5.23 -1.09
CA GLY A 30 -13.30 4.44 0.02
C GLY A 30 -13.48 5.25 1.30
N ILE A 31 -12.49 6.06 1.68
CA ILE A 31 -12.53 6.91 2.88
C ILE A 31 -13.57 8.03 2.74
N MET A 32 -13.59 8.73 1.60
CA MET A 32 -14.53 9.82 1.37
C MET A 32 -15.98 9.34 1.26
N THR A 33 -16.21 8.06 0.93
CA THR A 33 -17.54 7.43 0.99
C THR A 33 -18.10 7.42 2.41
N LEU A 34 -17.25 7.38 3.45
CA LEU A 34 -17.66 7.48 4.84
C LEU A 34 -17.79 8.93 5.35
N SER A 35 -17.53 9.93 4.48
CA SER A 35 -17.62 11.33 4.88
C SER A 35 -19.04 11.69 5.35
N GLY A 36 -19.14 12.21 6.58
CA GLY A 36 -20.43 12.51 7.23
C GLY A 36 -21.06 11.35 7.99
N ALA A 37 -20.45 10.16 7.98
CA ALA A 37 -20.88 8.97 8.75
C ALA A 37 -19.77 8.45 9.69
N TRP A 38 -18.80 9.31 10.04
CA TRP A 38 -17.64 8.97 10.86
C TRP A 38 -18.00 8.54 12.28
N GLU A 39 -19.14 9.00 12.80
CA GLU A 39 -19.69 8.58 14.08
C GLU A 39 -19.95 7.07 14.13
N LYS A 40 -20.27 6.44 12.99
CA LYS A 40 -20.48 4.98 12.92
C LYS A 40 -19.21 4.19 13.23
N LEU A 41 -18.03 4.79 13.16
CA LEU A 41 -16.81 4.14 13.66
C LEU A 41 -16.85 3.90 15.17
N ARG A 42 -17.71 4.56 15.95
CA ARG A 42 -17.83 4.30 17.39
C ARG A 42 -18.73 3.11 17.70
N ASP A 43 -19.68 2.82 16.83
CA ASP A 43 -20.76 1.89 17.12
C ASP A 43 -20.71 0.63 16.26
N ASP A 44 -20.24 0.74 15.01
CA ASP A 44 -20.17 -0.38 14.06
C ASP A 44 -18.74 -0.92 13.91
N PRO A 45 -18.44 -2.12 14.45
CA PRO A 45 -17.12 -2.73 14.31
C PRO A 45 -16.80 -3.13 12.86
N VAL A 46 -17.79 -3.43 12.02
CA VAL A 46 -17.55 -3.78 10.61
C VAL A 46 -16.99 -2.56 9.88
N ILE A 47 -17.57 -1.38 10.08
CA ILE A 47 -17.06 -0.14 9.47
C ILE A 47 -15.65 0.19 9.99
N ARG A 48 -15.32 -0.14 11.25
CA ARG A 48 -13.93 -0.04 11.73
C ARG A 48 -12.99 -0.93 10.93
N PHE A 49 -13.34 -2.20 10.73
CA PHE A 49 -12.54 -3.12 9.94
C PHE A 49 -12.33 -2.60 8.51
N LEU A 50 -13.38 -2.08 7.86
CA LEU A 50 -13.28 -1.51 6.52
C LEU A 50 -12.35 -0.28 6.45
N ILE A 51 -12.43 0.64 7.41
CA ILE A 51 -11.56 1.84 7.43
C ILE A 51 -10.11 1.49 7.80
N VAL A 52 -9.91 0.58 8.73
CA VAL A 52 -8.57 0.06 9.05
C VAL A 52 -7.97 -0.64 7.83
N ALA A 53 -8.77 -1.42 7.11
CA ALA A 53 -8.36 -2.07 5.87
C ALA A 53 -7.87 -1.05 4.84
N LEU A 54 -8.67 -0.03 4.54
CA LEU A 54 -8.31 1.03 3.59
C LEU A 54 -7.07 1.82 4.03
N SER A 55 -6.87 1.99 5.34
CA SER A 55 -5.68 2.64 5.89
C SER A 55 -4.41 1.82 5.64
N PHE A 56 -4.45 0.51 5.89
CA PHE A 56 -3.34 -0.39 5.59
C PHE A 56 -3.09 -0.51 4.08
N TYR A 57 -4.14 -0.51 3.26
CA TYR A 57 -4.02 -0.44 1.81
C TYR A 57 -3.28 0.83 1.35
N GLY A 58 -3.63 2.00 1.89
CA GLY A 58 -2.92 3.25 1.62
C GLY A 58 -1.46 3.21 2.04
N MET A 59 -1.19 2.66 3.22
CA MET A 59 0.16 2.50 3.74
C MET A 59 1.01 1.56 2.86
N SER A 60 0.52 0.36 2.55
CA SER A 60 1.26 -0.60 1.73
C SER A 60 1.43 -0.09 0.29
N THR A 61 0.43 0.56 -0.28
CA THR A 61 0.53 1.15 -1.63
C THR A 61 1.37 2.42 -1.68
N PHE A 62 1.72 3.03 -0.55
CA PHE A 62 2.77 4.05 -0.47
C PHE A 62 4.15 3.42 -0.28
N GLU A 63 4.27 2.43 0.62
CA GLU A 63 5.52 1.74 0.91
C GLU A 63 6.07 1.00 -0.32
N GLY A 64 5.22 0.35 -1.12
CA GLY A 64 5.61 -0.37 -2.32
C GLY A 64 6.38 0.50 -3.34
N PRO A 65 5.81 1.64 -3.79
CA PRO A 65 6.51 2.61 -4.63
C PRO A 65 7.82 3.11 -4.01
N MET A 66 7.87 3.36 -2.69
CA MET A 66 9.11 3.78 -2.03
C MET A 66 10.18 2.69 -2.10
N MET A 67 9.83 1.42 -1.85
CA MET A 67 10.75 0.28 -1.98
C MET A 67 11.13 -0.06 -3.43
N SER A 68 10.41 0.47 -4.42
CA SER A 68 10.77 0.33 -5.84
C SER A 68 11.90 1.27 -6.29
N ILE A 69 12.15 2.34 -5.52
CA ILE A 69 13.25 3.27 -5.77
C ILE A 69 14.57 2.53 -5.57
N LYS A 70 15.44 2.54 -6.59
CA LYS A 70 16.71 1.77 -6.60
C LYS A 70 17.54 1.93 -5.31
N THR A 71 17.63 3.14 -4.76
CA THR A 71 18.37 3.43 -3.52
C THR A 71 17.72 2.85 -2.27
N VAL A 72 16.40 2.87 -2.17
CA VAL A 72 15.66 2.26 -1.06
C VAL A 72 15.69 0.74 -1.19
N ASN A 73 15.48 0.23 -2.40
CA ASN A 73 15.57 -1.19 -2.71
C ASN A 73 16.93 -1.79 -2.37
N ALA A 74 18.02 -1.01 -2.50
CA ALA A 74 19.36 -1.43 -2.09
C ALA A 74 19.44 -1.86 -0.62
N LEU A 75 18.58 -1.28 0.24
CA LEU A 75 18.50 -1.60 1.67
C LEU A 75 17.38 -2.59 1.98
N SER A 76 16.21 -2.46 1.33
CA SER A 76 15.05 -3.30 1.64
C SER A 76 15.13 -4.70 1.04
N HIS A 77 15.83 -4.86 -0.09
CA HIS A 77 15.92 -6.13 -0.81
C HIS A 77 16.67 -7.19 0.01
N TYR A 78 16.13 -8.41 0.04
CA TYR A 78 16.61 -9.53 0.88
C TYR A 78 16.58 -9.31 2.40
N THR A 79 15.78 -8.36 2.88
CA THR A 79 15.56 -8.17 4.33
C THR A 79 14.11 -8.48 4.72
N ASP A 80 13.87 -8.63 6.02
CA ASP A 80 12.52 -8.79 6.58
C ASP A 80 11.60 -7.59 6.33
N TRP A 81 12.12 -6.47 5.83
CA TRP A 81 11.28 -5.36 5.38
C TRP A 81 10.33 -5.81 4.26
N THR A 82 10.81 -6.62 3.30
CA THR A 82 9.93 -7.13 2.23
C THR A 82 8.80 -7.98 2.80
N ILE A 83 9.08 -8.78 3.83
CA ILE A 83 8.08 -9.59 4.51
C ILE A 83 7.10 -8.71 5.29
N GLY A 84 7.59 -7.68 5.99
CA GLY A 84 6.77 -6.70 6.68
C GLY A 84 5.80 -5.98 5.75
N HIS A 85 6.29 -5.53 4.58
CA HIS A 85 5.47 -4.94 3.53
C HIS A 85 4.38 -5.89 3.02
N VAL A 86 4.72 -7.16 2.78
CA VAL A 86 3.73 -8.14 2.35
C VAL A 86 2.64 -8.33 3.40
N HIS A 87 3.01 -8.40 4.69
CA HIS A 87 2.02 -8.59 5.76
C HIS A 87 1.19 -7.34 6.04
N SER A 88 1.73 -6.12 5.83
CA SER A 88 0.96 -4.90 5.93
C SER A 88 -0.19 -4.88 4.91
N GLY A 89 0.05 -5.35 3.68
CA GLY A 89 -1.00 -5.53 2.67
C GLY A 89 -1.86 -6.78 2.88
N ALA A 90 -1.26 -7.93 3.19
CA ALA A 90 -1.98 -9.20 3.29
C ALA A 90 -2.91 -9.25 4.52
N LEU A 91 -2.38 -8.92 5.70
CA LEU A 91 -3.17 -8.92 6.92
C LEU A 91 -3.92 -7.61 7.08
N GLY A 92 -3.24 -6.48 6.86
CA GLY A 92 -3.81 -5.17 7.12
C GLY A 92 -4.89 -4.78 6.11
N TRP A 93 -4.74 -5.09 4.83
CA TRP A 93 -5.74 -4.81 3.80
C TRP A 93 -6.61 -6.02 3.46
N VAL A 94 -6.02 -7.09 2.89
CA VAL A 94 -6.80 -8.20 2.32
C VAL A 94 -7.61 -8.94 3.39
N ALA A 95 -7.00 -9.28 4.53
CA ALA A 95 -7.71 -9.99 5.58
C ALA A 95 -8.76 -9.12 6.31
N MET A 96 -8.55 -7.81 6.39
CA MET A 96 -9.48 -6.90 7.09
C MET A 96 -10.69 -6.48 6.23
N ILE A 97 -10.57 -6.52 4.90
CA ILE A 97 -11.66 -6.18 3.97
C ILE A 97 -12.56 -7.39 3.64
N SER A 98 -12.09 -8.61 3.89
CA SER A 98 -12.76 -9.87 3.48
C SER A 98 -13.79 -10.38 4.48
#